data_AF-A0A925TTU1-F1
#
_entry.id   AF-A0A925TTU1-F1
#
_cell.length_a   1.000
_cell.length_b   1.000
_cell.length_c   1.000
_cell.angle_alpha   90.00
_cell.angle_beta   90.00
_cell.angle_gamma   90.00
#
_symmetry.space_group_name_H-M   'P 1'
#
loop_
_entity.id
_entity.type
_entity.pdbx_description
1 polymer ?
#
loop_
_entity_poly.entity_id
_entity_poly.type
_entity_poly.pdbx_seq_one_letter_code
_entity_poly.pdbx_strand_id
1 'polypeptide(L)'
;MLKKSLACGLLPLLSVMIGLAAAQAQPKSALPMRTVRIADYVDYATFKADSGKTYLEAHLALPRQVLKFVKKENKFLSQIEMTLIVSLKIDSTQKQTLRNTLTSEAADSADMQRGQLVNVMLAKLSSGDYTVRYLFRDLNAQPRTYEVESQVAVPRYDSETIQVSDLELAREITKSTNQKSPFYKNTLEVIPNPSGVFFHTEKLQLYAELYNLNAKKYGGEFVYLHSYLTKGRDTLSETDRRKRKTRTSSSVVHVETFELTSLPSGAYTLTLEVTDSAFSVLAASSKGFHIYNPVSRTDSVAEVKSTAGAGYEKSVYAEMTNEISDDEIAKLRYIASEAERQVIDKLSSTDDRRRFLYNFWLKRGTIFRRQYLERVALADKDFSSSYMKGWLTDRGRVLLVYGNPTNLDRFEGGSANAKPYQIWTYDKIEGQGNAIFVFADRSGFGQYELIHSTARNEYNNANWERQVQAN
;
A
#
# COMPACT_ATOMS: atom_id res chain seq x y z
N MET A 1 -22.66 -50.22 -75.02
CA MET A 1 -21.83 -49.51 -76.03
C MET A 1 -21.17 -48.30 -75.35
N LEU A 2 -19.84 -48.31 -75.35
CA LEU A 2 -18.84 -47.24 -75.26
C LEU A 2 -19.17 -45.79 -74.79
N LYS A 3 -18.16 -45.26 -74.07
CA LYS A 3 -17.63 -43.87 -73.92
C LYS A 3 -18.08 -43.09 -72.66
N LYS A 4 -17.20 -42.97 -71.65
CA LYS A 4 -16.05 -42.02 -71.46
C LYS A 4 -16.55 -40.67 -70.91
N SER A 5 -16.19 -40.27 -69.68
CA SER A 5 -15.10 -39.28 -69.47
C SER A 5 -14.81 -38.98 -67.97
N LEU A 6 -13.59 -39.31 -67.52
CA LEU A 6 -12.58 -38.55 -66.72
C LEU A 6 -13.02 -37.81 -65.42
N ALA A 7 -12.30 -37.84 -64.29
CA ALA A 7 -10.85 -37.67 -64.07
C ALA A 7 -10.36 -38.40 -62.78
N CYS A 8 -9.23 -39.12 -62.79
CA CYS A 8 -7.87 -38.68 -62.37
C CYS A 8 -7.83 -38.13 -60.92
N GLY A 9 -7.14 -38.68 -59.90
CA GLY A 9 -6.02 -39.63 -59.86
C GLY A 9 -4.70 -38.91 -59.53
N LEU A 10 -4.28 -38.92 -58.25
CA LEU A 10 -2.92 -39.14 -57.71
C LEU A 10 -2.68 -38.41 -56.38
N LEU A 11 -2.34 -39.19 -55.34
CA LEU A 11 -1.56 -38.75 -54.18
C LEU A 11 -0.09 -38.50 -54.57
N PRO A 12 0.61 -37.62 -53.84
CA PRO A 12 2.05 -37.80 -53.63
C PRO A 12 2.46 -37.89 -52.15
N LEU A 13 3.60 -38.54 -51.97
CA LEU A 13 4.27 -38.90 -50.73
C LEU A 13 4.87 -37.72 -49.96
N LEU A 14 4.84 -37.88 -48.63
CA LEU A 14 5.89 -37.66 -47.63
C LEU A 14 7.11 -36.78 -48.01
N SER A 15 7.23 -35.64 -47.33
CA SER A 15 8.52 -35.07 -46.89
C SER A 15 8.28 -34.09 -45.73
N VAL A 16 8.40 -34.59 -44.50
CA VAL A 16 8.35 -33.76 -43.29
C VAL A 16 9.73 -33.17 -43.06
N MET A 17 9.89 -31.90 -43.41
CA MET A 17 11.04 -31.07 -43.02
C MET A 17 10.93 -30.73 -41.52
N ILE A 18 11.87 -31.23 -40.73
CA ILE A 18 12.08 -30.83 -39.33
C ILE A 18 12.77 -29.46 -39.35
N GLY A 19 12.00 -28.40 -39.20
CA GLY A 19 12.50 -27.06 -38.92
C GLY A 19 12.81 -26.92 -37.43
N LEU A 20 14.09 -26.94 -37.08
CA LEU A 20 14.59 -26.71 -35.73
C LEU A 20 14.47 -25.19 -35.41
N ALA A 21 13.33 -24.76 -34.88
CA ALA A 21 13.19 -23.40 -34.36
C ALA A 21 13.74 -23.37 -32.92
N ALA A 22 14.97 -22.87 -32.77
CA ALA A 22 15.53 -22.54 -31.47
C ALA A 22 14.66 -21.44 -30.83
N ALA A 23 13.83 -21.81 -29.86
CA ALA A 23 13.10 -20.87 -29.02
C ALA A 23 14.13 -20.10 -28.17
N GLN A 24 14.49 -18.89 -28.60
CA GLN A 24 15.15 -17.94 -27.73
C GLN A 24 14.23 -17.70 -26.52
N ALA A 25 14.70 -18.10 -25.34
CA ALA A 25 14.04 -17.82 -24.08
C ALA A 25 13.91 -16.30 -23.95
N GLN A 26 12.68 -15.80 -24.12
CA GLN A 26 12.33 -14.45 -23.69
C GLN A 26 12.62 -14.36 -22.18
N PRO A 27 13.29 -13.29 -21.70
CA PRO A 27 13.47 -13.11 -20.28
C PRO A 27 12.09 -13.08 -19.63
N LYS A 28 11.85 -14.03 -18.71
CA LYS A 28 10.64 -14.11 -17.89
C LYS A 28 10.37 -12.71 -17.34
N SER A 29 9.29 -12.10 -17.82
CA SER A 29 8.86 -10.78 -17.37
C SER A 29 8.71 -10.81 -15.86
N ALA A 30 9.52 -10.02 -15.16
CA ALA A 30 9.23 -9.65 -13.79
C ALA A 30 7.77 -9.16 -13.76
N LEU A 31 6.98 -9.67 -12.82
CA LEU A 31 5.62 -9.18 -12.54
C LEU A 31 5.67 -7.64 -12.58
N PRO A 32 4.79 -6.96 -13.35
CA PRO A 32 4.85 -5.52 -13.45
C PRO A 32 4.66 -4.95 -12.05
N MET A 33 5.71 -4.29 -11.53
CA MET A 33 5.54 -3.31 -10.46
C MET A 33 4.36 -2.45 -10.90
N ARG A 34 3.32 -2.36 -10.07
CA ARG A 34 2.21 -1.42 -10.28
C ARG A 34 2.84 -0.08 -10.69
N THR A 35 2.60 0.35 -11.93
CA THR A 35 3.25 1.52 -12.51
C THR A 35 3.18 2.66 -11.50
N VAL A 36 4.33 3.15 -11.04
CA VAL A 36 4.41 4.27 -10.10
C VAL A 36 3.69 5.44 -10.78
N ARG A 37 2.54 5.85 -10.23
CA ARG A 37 1.84 7.04 -10.71
C ARG A 37 2.38 8.22 -9.92
N ILE A 38 3.15 9.09 -10.57
CA ILE A 38 3.76 10.26 -9.92
C ILE A 38 2.69 11.18 -9.28
N ALA A 39 1.48 11.19 -9.85
CA ALA A 39 0.33 11.87 -9.26
C ALA A 39 0.02 11.44 -7.81
N ASP A 40 0.33 10.20 -7.43
CA ASP A 40 0.12 9.68 -6.07
C ASP A 40 1.15 10.26 -5.06
N TYR A 41 2.11 11.10 -5.49
CA TYR A 41 3.16 11.70 -4.66
C TYR A 41 3.18 13.24 -4.71
N VAL A 42 2.13 13.83 -5.27
CA VAL A 42 1.94 15.29 -5.38
C VAL A 42 0.71 15.67 -4.59
N ASP A 43 0.80 16.75 -3.84
CA ASP A 43 -0.34 17.35 -3.14
C ASP A 43 -0.24 18.87 -3.15
N TYR A 44 -1.34 19.52 -2.83
CA TYR A 44 -1.44 20.97 -2.79
C TYR A 44 -2.11 21.44 -1.51
N ALA A 45 -1.65 22.59 -1.03
CA ALA A 45 -2.29 23.33 0.06
C ALA A 45 -2.21 24.84 -0.19
N THR A 46 -3.24 25.56 0.24
CA THR A 46 -3.31 27.01 0.13
C THR A 46 -3.22 27.71 1.48
N PHE A 47 -2.44 28.79 1.52
CA PHE A 47 -2.20 29.60 2.71
C PHE A 47 -2.26 31.10 2.38
N LYS A 48 -2.63 31.92 3.35
CA LYS A 48 -2.73 33.37 3.16
C LYS A 48 -1.34 33.95 2.87
N ALA A 49 -1.23 34.75 1.82
CA ALA A 49 -0.07 35.58 1.57
C ALA A 49 -0.36 37.05 1.92
N ASP A 50 0.63 37.93 1.71
CA ASP A 50 0.42 39.36 1.82
C ASP A 50 -0.42 39.93 0.66
N SER A 51 -0.86 41.18 0.79
CA SER A 51 -1.47 41.98 -0.28
C SER A 51 -2.71 41.33 -0.95
N GLY A 52 -3.50 40.57 -0.18
CA GLY A 52 -4.70 39.88 -0.66
C GLY A 52 -4.41 38.71 -1.61
N LYS A 53 -3.17 38.22 -1.63
CA LYS A 53 -2.76 37.04 -2.40
C LYS A 53 -2.83 35.78 -1.54
N THR A 54 -2.71 34.65 -2.21
CA THR A 54 -2.69 33.32 -1.60
C THR A 54 -1.47 32.57 -2.10
N TYR A 55 -0.75 31.92 -1.19
CA TYR A 55 0.27 30.95 -1.54
C TYR A 55 -0.40 29.64 -1.92
N LEU A 56 -0.06 29.12 -3.09
CA LEU A 56 -0.26 27.73 -3.45
C LEU A 56 1.06 27.00 -3.24
N GLU A 57 1.09 26.11 -2.27
CA GLU A 57 2.19 25.17 -2.09
C GLU A 57 1.91 23.90 -2.88
N ALA A 58 2.85 23.51 -3.74
CA ALA A 58 2.86 22.22 -4.42
C ALA A 58 3.92 21.32 -3.76
N HIS A 59 3.46 20.31 -3.05
CA HIS A 59 4.31 19.38 -2.31
C HIS A 59 4.61 18.14 -3.16
N LEU A 60 5.82 17.61 -3.00
CA LEU A 60 6.30 16.41 -3.67
C LEU A 60 7.02 15.50 -2.67
N ALA A 61 6.79 14.19 -2.74
CA ALA A 61 7.60 13.20 -2.01
C ALA A 61 7.83 11.93 -2.84
N LEU A 62 8.86 11.93 -3.69
CA LEU A 62 9.17 10.80 -4.57
C LEU A 62 9.96 9.71 -3.82
N PRO A 63 9.54 8.44 -3.83
CA PRO A 63 10.35 7.34 -3.31
C PRO A 63 11.67 7.22 -4.07
N ARG A 64 12.79 7.06 -3.37
CA ARG A 64 14.10 6.92 -4.04
C ARG A 64 14.18 5.70 -4.96
N GLN A 65 13.36 4.68 -4.71
CA GLN A 65 13.23 3.46 -5.53
C GLN A 65 12.81 3.73 -6.99
N VAL A 66 12.16 4.86 -7.25
CA VAL A 66 11.68 5.22 -8.59
C VAL A 66 12.68 6.05 -9.38
N LEU A 67 13.81 6.42 -8.75
CA LEU A 67 14.85 7.25 -9.31
C LEU A 67 15.93 6.40 -9.97
N LYS A 68 16.44 6.88 -11.10
CA LYS A 68 17.61 6.28 -11.73
C LYS A 68 18.87 6.91 -11.17
N PHE A 69 19.59 6.13 -10.38
CA PHE A 69 20.91 6.50 -9.91
C PHE A 69 22.00 6.08 -10.89
N VAL A 70 22.99 6.94 -11.05
CA VAL A 70 24.21 6.68 -11.82
C VAL A 70 25.40 6.76 -10.87
N LYS A 71 26.30 5.78 -10.95
CA LYS A 71 27.52 5.80 -10.15
C LYS A 71 28.43 6.94 -10.61
N LYS A 72 28.82 7.82 -9.70
CA LYS A 72 29.87 8.84 -9.88
C LYS A 72 30.90 8.68 -8.78
N GLU A 73 32.14 8.36 -9.16
CA GLU A 73 33.24 8.08 -8.23
C GLU A 73 32.84 7.00 -7.20
N ASN A 74 32.81 7.36 -5.91
CA ASN A 74 32.49 6.48 -4.79
C ASN A 74 31.03 6.57 -4.32
N LYS A 75 30.16 7.27 -5.06
CA LYS A 75 28.74 7.46 -4.71
C LYS A 75 27.82 7.19 -5.90
N PHE A 76 26.54 7.13 -5.61
CA PHE A 76 25.47 7.08 -6.60
C PHE A 76 24.70 8.40 -6.56
N LEU A 77 24.42 8.98 -7.72
CA LEU A 77 23.69 10.25 -7.84
C LEU A 77 22.48 10.11 -8.73
N SER A 78 21.36 10.70 -8.31
CA SER A 78 20.19 10.98 -9.16
C SER A 78 19.90 12.47 -9.14
N GLN A 79 19.50 13.01 -10.29
CA GLN A 79 19.12 14.42 -10.42
C GLN A 79 17.77 14.53 -11.11
N ILE A 80 16.87 15.30 -10.51
CA ILE A 80 15.51 15.50 -11.00
C ILE A 80 15.30 16.97 -11.28
N GLU A 81 14.95 17.31 -12.51
CA GLU A 81 14.40 18.61 -12.86
C GLU A 81 12.89 18.61 -12.68
N MET A 82 12.40 19.69 -12.11
CA MET A 82 11.00 19.88 -11.77
C MET A 82 10.55 21.24 -12.29
N THR A 83 9.38 21.28 -12.90
CA THR A 83 8.75 22.53 -13.35
C THR A 83 7.29 22.57 -12.90
N LEU A 84 6.91 23.58 -12.13
CA LEU A 84 5.53 23.87 -11.79
C LEU A 84 5.02 24.99 -12.69
N ILE A 85 3.96 24.72 -13.44
CA ILE A 85 3.25 25.70 -14.26
C ILE A 85 1.88 25.91 -13.64
N VAL A 86 1.56 27.13 -13.26
CA VAL A 86 0.26 27.49 -12.69
C VAL A 86 -0.40 28.51 -13.61
N SER A 87 -1.56 28.16 -14.17
CA SER A 87 -2.27 28.98 -15.17
C SER A 87 -3.71 29.22 -14.73
N LEU A 88 -4.12 30.48 -14.67
CA LEU A 88 -5.50 30.85 -14.33
C LEU A 88 -6.44 30.40 -15.45
N LYS A 89 -7.53 29.70 -15.11
CA LYS A 89 -8.41 29.08 -16.11
C LYS A 89 -9.16 30.10 -16.97
N ILE A 90 -9.57 31.21 -16.36
CA ILE A 90 -10.34 32.26 -17.03
C ILE A 90 -9.45 33.22 -17.85
N ASP A 91 -8.15 33.24 -17.60
CA ASP A 91 -7.19 34.10 -18.29
C ASP A 91 -5.83 33.40 -18.31
N SER A 92 -5.61 32.61 -19.38
CA SER A 92 -4.38 31.83 -19.55
C SER A 92 -3.10 32.67 -19.65
N THR A 93 -3.21 34.00 -19.84
CA THR A 93 -2.05 34.91 -19.82
C THR A 93 -1.50 35.11 -18.41
N GLN A 94 -2.34 34.94 -17.38
CA GLN A 94 -1.92 34.87 -15.99
C GLN A 94 -1.35 33.48 -15.70
N LYS A 95 -0.04 33.37 -15.90
CA LYS A 95 0.73 32.15 -15.71
C LYS A 95 1.99 32.42 -14.89
N GLN A 96 2.26 31.56 -13.92
CA GLN A 96 3.55 31.49 -13.22
C GLN A 96 4.26 30.18 -13.60
N THR A 97 5.59 30.24 -13.75
CA THR A 97 6.42 29.05 -13.99
C THR A 97 7.58 29.05 -13.01
N LEU A 98 7.69 27.98 -12.23
CA LEU A 98 8.74 27.76 -11.25
C LEU A 98 9.55 26.54 -11.66
N ARG A 99 10.86 26.59 -11.43
CA ARG A 99 11.78 25.48 -11.73
C ARG A 99 12.64 25.20 -10.51
N ASN A 100 12.91 23.92 -10.27
CA ASN A 100 13.89 23.49 -9.28
C ASN A 100 14.57 22.22 -9.76
N THR A 101 15.79 21.98 -9.26
CA THR A 101 16.55 20.76 -9.51
C THR A 101 16.91 20.16 -8.17
N LEU A 102 16.52 18.91 -7.94
CA LEU A 102 16.90 18.17 -6.74
C LEU A 102 18.00 17.19 -7.08
N THR A 103 18.96 17.03 -6.16
CA THR A 103 19.98 15.99 -6.24
C THR A 103 19.77 15.03 -5.08
N SER A 104 19.74 13.74 -5.36
CA SER A 104 19.75 12.67 -4.37
C SER A 104 21.08 11.93 -4.46
N GLU A 105 21.82 11.89 -3.35
CA GLU A 105 23.02 11.08 -3.23
C GLU A 105 22.70 9.77 -2.52
N ALA A 106 23.37 8.69 -2.89
CA ALA A 106 23.34 7.43 -2.17
C ALA A 106 24.75 6.85 -2.01
N ALA A 107 25.05 6.32 -0.83
CA ALA A 107 26.35 5.70 -0.55
C ALA A 107 26.50 4.32 -1.22
N ASP A 108 25.40 3.55 -1.24
CA ASP A 108 25.36 2.18 -1.74
C ASP A 108 23.99 1.83 -2.34
N SER A 109 23.86 0.61 -2.87
CA SER A 109 22.62 0.13 -3.49
C SER A 109 21.45 -0.02 -2.52
N ALA A 110 21.70 -0.26 -1.23
CA ALA A 110 20.65 -0.34 -0.22
C ALA A 110 20.12 1.06 0.12
N ASP A 111 21.01 2.04 0.22
CA ASP A 111 20.66 3.43 0.43
C ASP A 111 19.83 4.00 -0.74
N MET A 112 20.13 3.63 -1.98
CA MET A 112 19.31 4.00 -3.15
C MET A 112 17.83 3.61 -3.03
N GLN A 113 17.49 2.61 -2.20
CA GLN A 113 16.13 2.11 -2.03
C GLN A 113 15.40 2.67 -0.81
N ARG A 114 16.09 3.44 0.06
CA ARG A 114 15.53 3.94 1.33
C ARG A 114 15.15 5.41 1.25
N GLY A 115 13.98 5.76 1.76
CA GLY A 115 13.54 7.14 1.94
C GLY A 115 12.92 7.77 0.69
N GLN A 116 12.67 9.08 0.79
CA GLN A 116 11.99 9.87 -0.23
C GLN A 116 12.74 11.16 -0.49
N LEU A 117 12.61 11.68 -1.70
CA LEU A 117 13.06 13.01 -2.07
C LEU A 117 11.85 13.96 -1.97
N VAL A 118 11.90 14.85 -0.99
CA VAL A 118 10.79 15.75 -0.65
C VAL A 118 11.11 17.16 -1.13
N ASN A 119 10.12 17.88 -1.65
CA ASN A 119 10.26 19.28 -2.05
C ASN A 119 8.93 20.03 -1.96
N VAL A 120 9.03 21.35 -1.82
CA VAL A 120 7.90 22.28 -1.90
C VAL A 120 8.22 23.33 -2.96
N MET A 121 7.27 23.60 -3.86
CA MET A 121 7.29 24.79 -4.71
C MET A 121 6.15 25.72 -4.33
N LEU A 122 6.44 27.01 -4.21
CA LEU A 122 5.49 28.00 -3.72
C LEU A 122 5.20 29.04 -4.79
N ALA A 123 3.93 29.11 -5.21
CA ALA A 123 3.42 30.11 -6.14
C ALA A 123 2.55 31.12 -5.37
N LYS A 124 2.64 32.41 -5.71
CA LYS A 124 1.86 33.48 -5.05
C LYS A 124 0.84 34.02 -6.03
N LEU A 125 -0.43 33.76 -5.77
CA LEU A 125 -1.50 33.84 -6.75
C LEU A 125 -2.63 34.75 -6.29
N SER A 126 -3.37 35.31 -7.24
CA SER A 126 -4.70 35.89 -6.97
C SER A 126 -5.71 34.77 -6.73
N SER A 127 -6.82 35.07 -6.06
CA SER A 127 -7.92 34.10 -5.96
C SER A 127 -8.49 33.74 -7.33
N GLY A 128 -8.85 32.47 -7.52
CA GLY A 128 -9.43 31.96 -8.77
C GLY A 128 -9.18 30.46 -8.95
N ASP A 129 -9.70 29.90 -10.02
CA ASP A 129 -9.48 28.49 -10.38
C ASP A 129 -8.30 28.36 -11.34
N TYR A 130 -7.34 27.51 -11.00
CA TYR A 130 -6.11 27.31 -11.74
C TYR A 130 -5.99 25.89 -12.27
N THR A 131 -5.38 25.77 -13.44
CA THR A 131 -4.78 24.52 -13.90
C THR A 131 -3.31 24.52 -13.49
N VAL A 132 -2.92 23.50 -12.73
CA VAL A 132 -1.57 23.30 -12.21
C VAL A 132 -0.98 22.11 -12.94
N ARG A 133 0.15 22.31 -13.62
CA ARG A 133 0.90 21.26 -14.31
C ARG A 133 2.27 21.12 -13.67
N TYR A 134 2.52 19.96 -13.09
CA TYR A 134 3.78 19.62 -12.46
C TYR A 134 4.53 18.64 -13.35
N LEU A 135 5.65 19.10 -13.92
CA LEU A 135 6.50 18.33 -14.80
C LEU A 135 7.73 17.84 -14.05
N PHE A 136 8.08 16.57 -14.26
CA PHE A 136 9.20 15.89 -13.63
C PHE A 136 10.08 15.22 -14.67
N ARG A 137 11.39 15.43 -14.58
CA ARG A 137 12.37 14.82 -15.47
C ARG A 137 13.54 14.28 -14.67
N ASP A 138 13.69 12.97 -14.66
CA ASP A 138 14.91 12.33 -14.18
C ASP A 138 16.01 12.50 -15.25
N LEU A 139 17.08 13.21 -14.91
CA LEU A 139 18.17 13.52 -15.84
C LEU A 139 19.01 12.29 -16.23
N ASN A 140 18.89 11.20 -15.48
CA ASN A 140 19.61 9.96 -15.73
C ASN A 140 18.77 8.92 -16.49
N ALA A 141 17.45 9.13 -16.62
CA ALA A 141 16.52 8.22 -17.28
C ALA A 141 16.02 8.77 -18.63
N GLN A 142 15.62 7.85 -19.52
CA GLN A 142 14.73 8.13 -20.65
C GLN A 142 13.47 7.31 -20.35
N PRO A 143 12.31 7.90 -20.08
CA PRO A 143 11.54 8.83 -20.92
C PRO A 143 11.78 10.33 -20.67
N ARG A 144 11.24 11.20 -21.54
CA ARG A 144 11.60 12.63 -21.60
C ARG A 144 11.07 13.47 -20.43
N THR A 145 9.82 13.28 -19.99
CA THR A 145 9.19 14.04 -18.90
C THR A 145 7.91 13.32 -18.44
N TYR A 146 7.62 13.34 -17.14
CA TYR A 146 6.31 12.99 -16.58
C TYR A 146 5.54 14.26 -16.25
N GLU A 147 4.23 14.26 -16.45
CA GLU A 147 3.37 15.41 -16.19
C GLU A 147 2.17 15.00 -15.33
N VAL A 148 1.91 15.79 -14.29
CA VAL A 148 0.70 15.70 -13.46
C VAL A 148 -0.07 16.99 -13.66
N GLU A 149 -1.30 16.88 -14.17
CA GLU A 149 -2.22 18.02 -14.27
C GLU A 149 -3.26 17.94 -13.14
N SER A 150 -3.54 19.07 -12.52
CA SER A 150 -4.51 19.21 -11.44
C SER A 150 -5.30 20.50 -11.57
N GLN A 151 -6.54 20.48 -11.10
CA GLN A 151 -7.41 21.66 -11.04
C GLN A 151 -7.47 22.10 -9.58
N VAL A 152 -7.03 23.32 -9.29
CA VAL A 152 -6.90 23.83 -7.92
C VAL A 152 -7.64 25.15 -7.78
N ALA A 153 -8.58 25.20 -6.83
CA ALA A 153 -9.22 26.44 -6.43
C ALA A 153 -8.31 27.18 -5.44
N VAL A 154 -7.96 28.42 -5.75
CA VAL A 154 -7.16 29.28 -4.88
C VAL A 154 -8.11 30.29 -4.22
N PRO A 155 -8.38 30.15 -2.91
CA PRO A 155 -9.32 31.02 -2.22
C PRO A 155 -8.69 32.39 -1.92
N ARG A 156 -9.54 33.31 -1.45
CA ARG A 156 -9.16 34.59 -0.87
C ARG A 156 -9.29 34.51 0.66
N TYR A 157 -8.23 34.86 1.39
CA TYR A 157 -8.17 34.76 2.87
C TYR A 157 -8.30 36.10 3.62
N ASP A 158 -8.37 37.21 2.91
CA ASP A 158 -8.72 38.53 3.43
C ASP A 158 -10.23 38.75 3.29
N SER A 159 -10.98 38.12 4.20
CA SER A 159 -12.42 38.29 4.35
C SER A 159 -12.77 38.81 5.76
N GLU A 160 -14.04 39.18 5.95
CA GLU A 160 -14.58 39.50 7.29
C GLU A 160 -15.07 38.26 8.06
N THR A 161 -14.91 37.06 7.50
CA THR A 161 -15.28 35.79 8.15
C THR A 161 -14.03 35.12 8.72
N ILE A 162 -14.19 34.36 9.79
CA ILE A 162 -13.15 33.42 10.21
C ILE A 162 -12.97 32.39 9.09
N GLN A 163 -11.71 32.03 8.81
CA GLN A 163 -11.35 31.06 7.79
C GLN A 163 -10.25 30.15 8.33
N VAL A 164 -10.13 28.97 7.73
CA VAL A 164 -9.03 28.03 7.95
C VAL A 164 -8.37 27.74 6.60
N SER A 165 -7.05 27.54 6.60
CA SER A 165 -6.32 27.10 5.42
C SER A 165 -6.75 25.71 4.97
N ASP A 166 -6.19 25.24 3.85
CA ASP A 166 -6.16 23.80 3.64
C ASP A 166 -5.40 23.11 4.77
N LEU A 167 -5.77 21.85 5.04
CA LEU A 167 -5.03 21.03 5.99
C LEU A 167 -3.81 20.41 5.28
N GLU A 168 -2.63 20.65 5.83
CA GLU A 168 -1.39 20.00 5.39
C GLU A 168 -1.07 18.84 6.33
N LEU A 169 -1.08 17.63 5.77
CA LEU A 169 -0.69 16.43 6.47
C LEU A 169 0.82 16.27 6.32
N ALA A 170 1.53 16.28 7.44
CA ALA A 170 2.98 16.22 7.51
C ALA A 170 3.45 14.91 8.15
N ARG A 171 4.63 14.45 7.72
CA ARG A 171 5.38 13.37 8.37
C ARG A 171 6.08 13.88 9.63
N GLU A 172 6.53 15.13 9.57
CA GLU A 172 7.30 15.75 10.63
C GLU A 172 7.08 17.27 10.65
N ILE A 173 6.86 17.82 11.84
CA ILE A 173 6.76 19.24 12.14
C ILE A 173 7.65 19.52 13.33
N THR A 174 8.68 20.33 13.14
CA THR A 174 9.63 20.71 14.19
C THR A 174 9.78 22.21 14.27
N LYS A 175 10.17 22.73 15.44
CA LYS A 175 10.57 24.13 15.54
C LYS A 175 11.89 24.33 14.81
N SER A 176 11.98 25.40 14.04
CA SER A 176 13.18 25.71 13.28
C SER A 176 13.40 27.23 13.23
N THR A 177 14.63 27.62 12.93
CA THR A 177 15.01 28.99 12.60
C THR A 177 15.63 29.08 11.21
N ASN A 178 15.67 27.96 10.48
CA ASN A 178 16.31 27.85 9.18
C ASN A 178 15.40 28.41 8.06
N GLN A 179 15.36 29.74 7.94
CA GLN A 179 14.56 30.43 6.91
C GLN A 179 14.97 30.12 5.47
N LYS A 180 16.12 29.45 5.25
CA LYS A 180 16.58 29.02 3.93
C LYS A 180 15.99 27.67 3.52
N SER A 181 15.45 26.90 4.46
CA SER A 181 14.81 25.63 4.15
C SER A 181 13.54 25.86 3.34
N PRO A 182 13.28 25.08 2.27
CA PRO A 182 12.02 25.16 1.54
C PRO A 182 10.83 24.69 2.38
N PHE A 183 11.08 24.06 3.53
CA PHE A 183 10.05 23.57 4.46
C PHE A 183 9.77 24.56 5.60
N TYR A 184 10.50 25.67 5.68
CA TYR A 184 10.37 26.62 6.76
C TYR A 184 9.13 27.51 6.58
N LYS A 185 8.24 27.51 7.57
CA LYS A 185 7.12 28.47 7.68
C LYS A 185 6.73 28.67 9.14
N ASN A 186 6.43 29.92 9.50
CA ASN A 186 5.97 30.30 10.83
C ASN A 186 6.79 29.72 12.00
N THR A 187 8.13 29.79 11.93
CA THR A 187 9.08 29.25 12.94
C THR A 187 9.11 27.72 13.06
N LEU A 188 8.55 27.03 12.07
CA LEU A 188 8.51 25.58 11.97
C LEU A 188 9.20 25.14 10.67
N GLU A 189 9.74 23.92 10.67
CA GLU A 189 9.92 23.15 9.44
C GLU A 189 8.81 22.10 9.35
N VAL A 190 8.09 22.12 8.24
CA VAL A 190 6.95 21.22 7.97
C VAL A 190 7.34 20.33 6.79
N ILE A 191 7.58 19.05 7.08
CA ILE A 191 7.89 18.04 6.07
C ILE A 191 6.58 17.36 5.64
N PRO A 192 6.04 17.67 4.44
CA PRO A 192 4.72 17.21 4.04
C PRO A 192 4.69 15.68 3.79
N ASN A 193 3.48 15.11 3.82
CA ASN A 193 3.18 13.77 3.30
C ASN A 193 2.17 13.85 2.13
N PRO A 194 2.63 14.18 0.92
CA PRO A 194 1.76 14.36 -0.24
C PRO A 194 1.01 13.11 -0.66
N SER A 195 1.53 11.92 -0.33
CA SER A 195 0.84 10.66 -0.66
C SER A 195 -0.45 10.48 0.14
N GLY A 196 -0.57 11.16 1.28
CA GLY A 196 -1.63 10.93 2.25
C GLY A 196 -1.65 9.49 2.77
N VAL A 197 -0.57 8.72 2.66
CA VAL A 197 -0.48 7.35 3.19
C VAL A 197 0.41 7.35 4.44
N PHE A 198 -0.13 6.82 5.53
CA PHE A 198 0.59 6.68 6.81
C PHE A 198 0.61 5.22 7.25
N PHE A 199 1.75 4.75 7.72
CA PHE A 199 1.84 3.48 8.45
C PHE A 199 1.37 3.70 9.90
N HIS A 200 0.74 2.69 10.51
CA HIS A 200 0.24 2.80 11.89
C HIS A 200 1.29 3.13 12.96
N THR A 201 2.57 2.83 12.70
CA THR A 201 3.70 3.18 13.56
C THR A 201 4.15 4.62 13.38
N GLU A 202 3.69 5.30 12.32
CA GLU A 202 3.99 6.70 12.07
C GLU A 202 3.00 7.59 12.81
N LYS A 203 3.40 8.84 13.00
CA LYS A 203 2.53 9.89 13.50
C LYS A 203 2.01 10.69 12.32
N LEU A 204 0.72 11.01 12.34
CA LEU A 204 0.17 12.03 11.46
C LEU A 204 0.28 13.37 12.18
N GLN A 205 0.98 14.32 11.58
CA GLN A 205 1.02 15.69 12.09
C GLN A 205 0.21 16.60 11.17
N LEU A 206 -0.69 17.38 11.76
CA LEU A 206 -1.50 18.37 11.07
C LEU A 206 -0.84 19.74 11.20
N TYR A 207 -0.70 20.44 10.08
CA TYR A 207 -0.47 21.89 10.04
C TYR A 207 -1.69 22.59 9.44
N ALA A 208 -2.18 23.64 10.10
CA ALA A 208 -3.22 24.50 9.60
C ALA A 208 -3.06 25.94 10.11
N GLU A 209 -3.57 26.91 9.36
CA GLU A 209 -3.59 28.32 9.74
C GLU A 209 -5.02 28.81 9.85
N LEU A 210 -5.30 29.51 10.95
CA LEU A 210 -6.57 30.14 11.23
C LEU A 210 -6.45 31.62 10.93
N TYR A 211 -7.43 32.19 10.22
CA TYR A 211 -7.40 33.58 9.79
C TYR A 211 -8.64 34.35 10.26
N ASN A 212 -8.46 35.67 10.33
CA ASN A 212 -9.49 36.67 10.63
C ASN A 212 -10.17 36.41 12.00
N LEU A 213 -9.41 35.86 12.96
CA LEU A 213 -9.93 35.49 14.28
C LEU A 213 -10.43 36.71 15.08
N ASN A 214 -9.87 37.89 14.85
CA ASN A 214 -10.29 39.14 15.47
C ASN A 214 -11.45 39.85 14.74
N ALA A 215 -12.12 39.19 13.79
CA ALA A 215 -13.24 39.77 13.06
C ALA A 215 -14.37 40.21 14.01
N LYS A 216 -14.71 41.51 13.96
CA LYS A 216 -15.62 42.19 14.91
C LYS A 216 -17.05 41.63 14.91
N LYS A 217 -17.47 41.02 13.79
CA LYS A 217 -18.83 40.47 13.67
C LYS A 217 -19.07 39.25 14.55
N TYR A 218 -18.02 38.56 14.97
CA TYR A 218 -18.13 37.48 15.96
C TYR A 218 -17.86 38.07 17.34
N GLY A 219 -18.80 37.89 18.26
CA GLY A 219 -18.62 38.24 19.68
C GLY A 219 -17.78 37.21 20.45
N GLY A 220 -17.44 37.53 21.69
CA GLY A 220 -16.72 36.62 22.60
C GLY A 220 -15.20 36.58 22.41
N GLU A 221 -14.49 36.20 23.48
CA GLU A 221 -13.02 36.22 23.54
C GLU A 221 -12.35 34.99 22.93
N PHE A 222 -13.13 33.93 22.69
CA PHE A 222 -12.62 32.61 22.34
C PHE A 222 -13.31 32.02 21.11
N VAL A 223 -12.56 31.18 20.39
CA VAL A 223 -13.09 30.17 19.47
C VAL A 223 -12.68 28.78 19.95
N TYR A 224 -13.38 27.75 19.48
CA TYR A 224 -13.08 26.37 19.79
C TYR A 224 -12.71 25.63 18.52
N LEU A 225 -11.55 24.98 18.54
CA LEU A 225 -11.11 24.06 17.51
C LEU A 225 -11.63 22.68 17.84
N HIS A 226 -12.30 22.05 16.89
CA HIS A 226 -12.76 20.67 16.98
C HIS A 226 -12.13 19.88 15.85
N SER A 227 -11.30 18.90 16.18
CA SER A 227 -10.65 18.04 15.19
C SER A 227 -10.95 16.58 15.45
N TYR A 228 -11.25 15.83 14.41
CA TYR A 228 -11.62 14.42 14.51
C TYR A 228 -11.34 13.68 13.20
N LEU A 229 -11.22 12.36 13.30
CA LEU A 229 -11.10 11.46 12.17
C LEU A 229 -12.44 10.79 11.87
N THR A 230 -12.75 10.62 10.59
CA THR A 230 -13.86 9.77 10.13
C THR A 230 -13.38 8.64 9.26
N LYS A 231 -14.05 7.49 9.34
CA LYS A 231 -13.89 6.36 8.41
C LYS A 231 -15.22 6.11 7.71
N GLY A 232 -15.31 6.44 6.43
CA GLY A 232 -16.60 6.45 5.73
C GLY A 232 -17.52 7.53 6.31
N ARG A 233 -18.63 7.13 6.95
CA ARG A 233 -19.57 8.05 7.61
C ARG A 233 -19.40 8.11 9.13
N ASP A 234 -18.58 7.22 9.70
CA ASP A 234 -18.47 7.07 11.14
C ASP A 234 -17.37 7.99 11.67
N THR A 235 -17.71 8.78 12.69
CA THR A 235 -16.74 9.60 13.42
C THR A 235 -16.10 8.77 14.52
N LEU A 236 -14.77 8.79 14.59
CA LEU A 236 -14.00 8.03 15.56
C LEU A 236 -13.89 8.83 16.85
N SER A 237 -14.77 8.54 17.80
CA SER A 237 -14.88 9.27 19.07
C SER A 237 -13.56 9.35 19.85
N GLU A 238 -12.70 8.32 19.75
CA GLU A 238 -11.38 8.26 20.38
C GLU A 238 -10.38 9.29 19.82
N THR A 239 -10.68 9.83 18.63
CA THR A 239 -9.87 10.83 17.93
C THR A 239 -10.43 12.25 18.07
N ASP A 240 -11.61 12.42 18.66
CA ASP A 240 -12.22 13.72 18.91
C ASP A 240 -11.35 14.53 19.87
N ARG A 241 -10.95 15.72 19.44
CA ARG A 241 -10.19 16.68 20.24
C ARG A 241 -10.85 18.05 20.14
N ARG A 242 -11.02 18.69 21.29
CA ARG A 242 -11.48 20.07 21.39
C ARG A 242 -10.44 20.94 22.09
N LYS A 243 -10.14 22.10 21.51
CA LYS A 243 -9.16 23.06 22.05
C LYS A 243 -9.74 24.46 22.00
N ARG A 244 -9.63 25.19 23.10
CA ARG A 244 -9.99 26.62 23.14
C ARG A 244 -8.81 27.46 22.65
N LYS A 245 -9.10 28.48 21.84
CA LYS A 245 -8.12 29.49 21.39
C LYS A 245 -8.65 30.89 21.67
N THR A 246 -7.82 31.73 22.26
CA THR A 246 -8.13 33.15 22.48
C THR A 246 -7.96 33.92 21.18
N ARG A 247 -8.85 34.88 20.93
CA ARG A 247 -8.89 35.67 19.69
C ARG A 247 -7.99 36.93 19.77
N THR A 248 -6.78 36.79 20.31
CA THR A 248 -5.85 37.92 20.53
C THR A 248 -5.12 38.36 19.27
N SER A 249 -4.81 37.43 18.36
CA SER A 249 -4.20 37.71 17.06
C SER A 249 -5.20 37.50 15.93
N SER A 250 -4.99 38.17 14.79
CA SER A 250 -5.80 37.95 13.59
C SER A 250 -5.56 36.58 12.96
N SER A 251 -4.38 36.00 13.16
CA SER A 251 -4.01 34.68 12.66
C SER A 251 -3.32 33.84 13.73
N VAL A 252 -3.54 32.52 13.67
CA VAL A 252 -2.94 31.53 14.58
C VAL A 252 -2.56 30.29 13.79
N VAL A 253 -1.35 29.78 14.02
CA VAL A 253 -0.93 28.46 13.55
C VAL A 253 -1.46 27.39 14.51
N HIS A 254 -2.07 26.35 13.96
CA HIS A 254 -2.50 25.17 14.68
C HIS A 254 -1.69 23.97 14.23
N VAL A 255 -1.05 23.30 15.19
CA VAL A 255 -0.36 22.04 14.98
C VAL A 255 -0.96 20.99 15.90
N GLU A 256 -1.20 19.81 15.35
CA GLU A 256 -1.75 18.68 16.08
C GLU A 256 -1.07 17.38 15.65
N THR A 257 -1.06 16.39 16.52
CA THR A 257 -0.48 15.07 16.22
C THR A 257 -1.49 14.00 16.59
N PHE A 258 -1.71 13.07 15.67
CA PHE A 258 -2.60 11.94 15.81
C PHE A 258 -1.77 10.64 15.84
N GLU A 259 -2.00 9.84 16.89
CA GLU A 259 -1.45 8.49 16.98
C GLU A 259 -2.35 7.54 16.18
N LEU A 260 -1.75 6.71 15.34
CA LEU A 260 -2.47 5.86 14.37
C LEU A 260 -2.46 4.37 14.76
N THR A 261 -1.76 4.02 15.84
CA THR A 261 -1.42 2.64 16.21
C THR A 261 -2.63 1.74 16.41
N SER A 262 -3.72 2.27 16.97
CA SER A 262 -4.98 1.55 17.18
C SER A 262 -5.91 1.58 15.97
N LEU A 263 -5.69 2.49 15.02
CA LEU A 263 -6.62 2.72 13.92
C LEU A 263 -6.44 1.68 12.81
N PRO A 264 -7.52 1.02 12.35
CA PRO A 264 -7.42 -0.02 11.34
C PRO A 264 -6.97 0.52 9.98
N SER A 265 -6.53 -0.37 9.09
CA SER A 265 -6.25 0.02 7.70
C SER A 265 -7.49 0.60 7.02
N GLY A 266 -7.32 1.59 6.15
CA GLY A 266 -8.41 2.14 5.34
C GLY A 266 -8.24 3.61 4.98
N ALA A 267 -9.25 4.14 4.30
CA ALA A 267 -9.37 5.57 3.99
C ALA A 267 -10.04 6.31 5.16
N TYR A 268 -9.49 7.46 5.50
CA TYR A 268 -9.96 8.33 6.57
C TYR A 268 -10.06 9.76 6.07
N THR A 269 -10.89 10.56 6.74
CA THR A 269 -10.89 12.02 6.59
C THR A 269 -10.53 12.65 7.93
N LEU A 270 -9.55 13.54 7.94
CA LEU A 270 -9.31 14.44 9.06
C LEU A 270 -10.11 15.72 8.81
N THR A 271 -10.92 16.12 9.78
CA THR A 271 -11.65 17.39 9.76
C THR A 271 -11.15 18.27 10.89
N LEU A 272 -10.99 19.56 10.60
CA LEU A 272 -10.76 20.63 11.58
C LEU A 272 -11.85 21.68 11.42
N GLU A 273 -12.64 21.88 12.47
CA GLU A 273 -13.67 22.91 12.55
C GLU A 273 -13.25 24.00 13.54
N VAL A 274 -13.61 25.24 13.21
CA VAL A 274 -13.56 26.39 14.11
C VAL A 274 -14.98 26.74 14.47
N THR A 275 -15.30 26.72 15.75
CA THR A 275 -16.65 26.94 16.26
C THR A 275 -16.73 28.10 17.25
N ASP A 276 -17.92 28.68 17.38
CA ASP A 276 -18.23 29.67 18.42
C ASP A 276 -18.49 29.00 19.79
N SER A 277 -18.88 29.81 20.79
CA SER A 277 -19.22 29.31 22.13
C SER A 277 -20.48 28.45 22.20
N ALA A 278 -21.33 28.48 21.17
CA ALA A 278 -22.49 27.61 21.02
C ALA A 278 -22.15 26.35 20.20
N PHE A 279 -20.88 26.14 19.84
CA PHE A 279 -20.40 25.08 18.97
C PHE A 279 -20.97 25.12 17.54
N SER A 280 -21.39 26.30 17.07
CA SER A 280 -21.76 26.48 15.66
C SER A 280 -20.50 26.61 14.82
N VAL A 281 -20.44 25.88 13.71
CA VAL A 281 -19.28 25.88 12.79
C VAL A 281 -19.18 27.22 12.07
N LEU A 282 -18.06 27.91 12.28
CA LEU A 282 -17.72 29.19 11.65
C LEU A 282 -16.86 29.00 10.40
N ALA A 283 -15.98 28.00 10.43
CA ALA A 283 -15.12 27.59 9.33
C ALA A 283 -14.73 26.12 9.50
N ALA A 284 -14.51 25.40 8.42
CA ALA A 284 -14.04 24.02 8.45
C ALA A 284 -13.13 23.74 7.26
N SER A 285 -12.20 22.80 7.45
CA SER A 285 -11.36 22.25 6.39
C SER A 285 -11.14 20.77 6.68
N SER A 286 -11.02 19.98 5.62
CA SER A 286 -10.92 18.53 5.71
C SER A 286 -9.94 17.99 4.68
N LYS A 287 -9.26 16.89 5.02
CA LYS A 287 -8.32 16.21 4.13
C LYS A 287 -8.46 14.70 4.24
N GLY A 288 -8.58 14.04 3.09
CA GLY A 288 -8.58 12.59 2.99
C GLY A 288 -7.15 12.02 3.08
N PHE A 289 -7.00 10.87 3.74
CA PHE A 289 -5.74 10.13 3.84
C PHE A 289 -6.01 8.64 4.05
N HIS A 290 -4.96 7.83 4.06
CA HIS A 290 -5.02 6.38 4.22
C HIS A 290 -4.08 5.92 5.32
N ILE A 291 -4.55 4.98 6.12
CA ILE A 291 -3.73 4.28 7.12
C ILE A 291 -3.45 2.87 6.63
N TYR A 292 -2.19 2.45 6.74
CA TYR A 292 -1.76 1.06 6.64
C TYR A 292 -1.37 0.54 8.02
N ASN A 293 -2.28 -0.25 8.60
CA ASN A 293 -2.10 -0.92 9.88
C ASN A 293 -2.24 -2.44 9.72
N PRO A 294 -1.12 -3.21 9.72
CA PRO A 294 -1.16 -4.67 9.69
C PRO A 294 -1.51 -5.29 11.06
N VAL A 295 -1.41 -4.52 12.17
CA VAL A 295 -1.52 -4.99 13.57
C VAL A 295 -2.90 -4.79 14.19
N SER A 296 -3.64 -3.71 13.88
CA SER A 296 -5.04 -3.48 14.32
C SER A 296 -6.08 -4.42 13.68
N ARG A 297 -5.69 -5.65 13.36
CA ARG A 297 -6.60 -6.79 13.24
C ARG A 297 -7.04 -7.29 14.62
N THR A 298 -7.25 -6.43 15.60
CA THR A 298 -8.03 -6.78 16.78
C THR A 298 -9.50 -6.65 16.38
N ASP A 299 -9.95 -7.60 15.55
CA ASP A 299 -11.38 -7.74 15.24
C ASP A 299 -12.03 -8.11 16.58
N SER A 300 -12.57 -7.11 17.28
CA SER A 300 -13.36 -7.36 18.47
C SER A 300 -14.51 -8.30 18.07
N VAL A 301 -14.79 -9.30 18.90
CA VAL A 301 -15.82 -10.33 18.66
C VAL A 301 -17.22 -9.71 18.43
N ALA A 302 -17.39 -8.42 18.71
CA ALA A 302 -18.60 -7.65 18.43
C ALA A 302 -18.73 -7.18 16.96
N GLU A 303 -17.64 -6.87 16.25
CA GLU A 303 -17.71 -6.37 14.85
C GLU A 303 -17.96 -7.48 13.84
N VAL A 304 -17.47 -8.71 14.08
CA VAL A 304 -17.77 -9.86 13.20
C VAL A 304 -19.27 -10.20 13.21
N LYS A 305 -19.99 -9.86 14.28
CA LYS A 305 -21.44 -10.06 14.37
C LYS A 305 -22.26 -9.00 13.60
N SER A 306 -21.71 -7.82 13.28
CA SER A 306 -22.49 -6.71 12.72
C SER A 306 -22.08 -6.24 11.32
N THR A 307 -20.88 -6.57 10.82
CA THR A 307 -20.50 -6.24 9.43
C THR A 307 -20.67 -7.41 8.49
N ALA A 308 -21.92 -7.75 8.19
CA ALA A 308 -22.23 -8.34 6.89
C ALA A 308 -23.16 -7.34 6.19
N GLY A 309 -22.56 -6.40 5.45
CA GLY A 309 -23.31 -5.42 4.67
C GLY A 309 -24.19 -6.09 3.61
N ALA A 310 -24.94 -5.28 2.86
CA ALA A 310 -25.95 -5.69 1.86
C ALA A 310 -25.51 -6.70 0.77
N GLY A 311 -24.24 -7.11 0.74
CA GLY A 311 -23.69 -8.13 -0.16
C GLY A 311 -23.57 -9.55 0.42
N TYR A 312 -23.63 -9.76 1.75
CA TYR A 312 -23.49 -11.10 2.34
C TYR A 312 -24.63 -12.03 1.96
N GLU A 313 -25.88 -11.56 2.11
CA GLU A 313 -27.10 -12.30 1.77
C GLU A 313 -27.18 -12.68 0.27
N LYS A 314 -26.39 -12.01 -0.59
CA LYS A 314 -26.28 -12.29 -2.03
C LYS A 314 -25.00 -13.05 -2.40
N SER A 315 -24.19 -13.44 -1.41
CA SER A 315 -22.90 -14.08 -1.63
C SER A 315 -23.02 -15.60 -1.61
N VAL A 316 -22.06 -16.27 -2.24
CA VAL A 316 -21.95 -17.75 -2.20
C VAL A 316 -21.79 -18.31 -0.79
N TYR A 317 -21.44 -17.49 0.19
CA TYR A 317 -21.24 -17.91 1.58
C TYR A 317 -22.55 -18.04 2.35
N ALA A 318 -23.59 -17.26 2.00
CA ALA A 318 -24.88 -17.32 2.70
C ALA A 318 -25.54 -18.71 2.59
N GLU A 319 -25.25 -19.44 1.51
CA GLU A 319 -25.81 -20.77 1.21
C GLU A 319 -24.86 -21.93 1.57
N MET A 320 -23.63 -21.69 2.05
CA MET A 320 -22.65 -22.75 2.32
C MET A 320 -23.13 -23.71 3.41
N THR A 321 -23.08 -25.02 3.19
CA THR A 321 -23.44 -25.97 4.27
C THR A 321 -22.45 -25.90 5.44
N ASN A 322 -22.81 -26.49 6.58
CA ASN A 322 -21.92 -26.52 7.74
C ASN A 322 -20.61 -27.24 7.40
N GLU A 323 -20.68 -28.35 6.67
CA GLU A 323 -19.54 -29.16 6.26
C GLU A 323 -18.57 -28.38 5.36
N ILE A 324 -19.11 -27.62 4.39
CA ILE A 324 -18.31 -26.78 3.49
C ILE A 324 -17.65 -25.64 4.28
N SER A 325 -18.39 -25.04 5.19
CA SER A 325 -17.89 -23.92 6.01
C SER A 325 -16.78 -24.38 6.97
N ASP A 326 -16.92 -25.55 7.59
CA ASP A 326 -15.92 -26.16 8.46
C ASP A 326 -14.64 -26.52 7.68
N ASP A 327 -14.78 -27.12 6.50
CA ASP A 327 -13.63 -27.50 5.66
C ASP A 327 -12.87 -26.27 5.13
N GLU A 328 -13.55 -25.21 4.68
CA GLU A 328 -12.88 -23.96 4.27
C GLU A 328 -12.17 -23.27 5.45
N ILE A 329 -12.80 -23.24 6.64
CA ILE A 329 -12.19 -22.68 7.85
C ILE A 329 -10.93 -23.45 8.24
N ALA A 330 -10.97 -24.78 8.24
CA ALA A 330 -9.82 -25.59 8.58
C ALA A 330 -8.63 -25.30 7.66
N LYS A 331 -8.89 -25.18 6.35
CA LYS A 331 -7.87 -24.89 5.34
C LYS A 331 -7.26 -23.50 5.48
N LEU A 332 -8.04 -22.46 5.78
CA LEU A 332 -7.51 -21.09 5.87
C LEU A 332 -6.72 -20.81 7.16
N ARG A 333 -6.79 -21.67 8.18
CA ARG A 333 -6.10 -21.45 9.48
C ARG A 333 -4.59 -21.20 9.32
N TYR A 334 -3.97 -21.74 8.28
CA TYR A 334 -2.54 -21.53 8.00
C TYR A 334 -2.18 -20.08 7.63
N ILE A 335 -3.10 -19.36 6.98
CA ILE A 335 -2.92 -17.96 6.57
C ILE A 335 -3.75 -16.99 7.42
N ALA A 336 -4.40 -17.51 8.46
CA ALA A 336 -5.06 -16.71 9.48
C ALA A 336 -4.00 -16.14 10.44
N SER A 337 -4.11 -14.85 10.73
CA SER A 337 -3.37 -14.20 11.80
C SER A 337 -3.75 -14.78 13.17
N GLU A 338 -2.93 -14.54 14.19
CA GLU A 338 -3.19 -15.03 15.55
C GLU A 338 -4.56 -14.56 16.07
N ALA A 339 -4.93 -13.31 15.83
CA ALA A 339 -6.25 -12.78 16.18
C ALA A 339 -7.38 -13.49 15.42
N GLU A 340 -7.23 -13.72 14.12
CA GLU A 340 -8.21 -14.46 13.31
C GLU A 340 -8.35 -15.92 13.79
N ARG A 341 -7.25 -16.56 14.25
CA ARG A 341 -7.31 -17.91 14.85
C ARG A 341 -8.10 -17.94 16.15
N GLN A 342 -7.90 -16.94 17.02
CA GLN A 342 -8.68 -16.81 18.25
C GLN A 342 -10.17 -16.56 17.98
N VAL A 343 -10.51 -15.90 16.88
CA VAL A 343 -11.90 -15.76 16.43
C VAL A 343 -12.43 -17.11 15.93
N ILE A 344 -11.68 -17.81 15.07
CA ILE A 344 -12.03 -19.13 14.55
C ILE A 344 -12.35 -20.11 15.68
N ASP A 345 -11.54 -20.12 16.75
CA ASP A 345 -11.71 -21.00 17.90
C ASP A 345 -12.99 -20.69 18.72
N LYS A 346 -13.60 -19.52 18.52
CA LYS A 346 -14.85 -19.09 19.17
C LYS A 346 -16.07 -19.21 18.26
N LEU A 347 -15.93 -19.65 17.01
CA LEU A 347 -17.06 -19.79 16.09
C LEU A 347 -17.96 -20.94 16.50
N SER A 348 -19.19 -20.61 16.92
CA SER A 348 -20.16 -21.59 17.42
C SER A 348 -21.14 -22.04 16.35
N SER A 349 -21.71 -21.13 15.55
CA SER A 349 -22.78 -21.44 14.59
C SER A 349 -22.31 -21.48 13.14
N THR A 350 -23.07 -22.14 12.25
CA THR A 350 -22.77 -22.13 10.81
C THR A 350 -22.82 -20.72 10.23
N ASP A 351 -23.73 -19.86 10.69
CA ASP A 351 -23.81 -18.47 10.24
C ASP A 351 -22.56 -17.67 10.67
N ASP A 352 -22.04 -17.88 11.89
CA ASP A 352 -20.78 -17.26 12.33
C ASP A 352 -19.63 -17.62 11.40
N ARG A 353 -19.55 -18.91 11.00
CA ARG A 353 -18.54 -19.43 10.08
C ARG A 353 -18.65 -18.81 8.69
N ARG A 354 -19.87 -18.75 8.14
CA ARG A 354 -20.15 -18.15 6.83
C ARG A 354 -19.78 -16.67 6.81
N ARG A 355 -20.18 -15.91 7.83
CA ARG A 355 -19.83 -14.48 7.97
C ARG A 355 -18.34 -14.28 8.13
N PHE A 356 -17.68 -15.13 8.93
CA PHE A 356 -16.23 -15.12 9.07
C PHE A 356 -15.54 -15.37 7.72
N LEU A 357 -15.94 -16.41 6.98
CA LEU A 357 -15.40 -16.73 5.65
C LEU A 357 -15.60 -15.60 4.64
N TYR A 358 -16.81 -15.04 4.58
CA TYR A 358 -17.13 -13.91 3.72
C TYR A 358 -16.18 -12.73 3.99
N ASN A 359 -16.06 -12.34 5.26
CA ASN A 359 -15.23 -11.21 5.67
C ASN A 359 -13.73 -11.50 5.50
N PHE A 360 -13.28 -12.73 5.82
CA PHE A 360 -11.90 -13.18 5.67
C PHE A 360 -11.42 -13.03 4.21
N TRP A 361 -12.26 -13.43 3.25
CA TRP A 361 -11.96 -13.35 1.83
C TRP A 361 -12.23 -11.98 1.22
N LEU A 362 -13.24 -11.26 1.70
CA LEU A 362 -13.50 -9.87 1.29
C LEU A 362 -12.29 -8.98 1.58
N LYS A 363 -11.67 -9.14 2.76
CA LYS A 363 -10.45 -8.43 3.20
C LYS A 363 -9.22 -8.74 2.35
N ARG A 364 -9.10 -9.98 1.85
CA ARG A 364 -7.94 -10.47 1.09
C ARG A 364 -8.11 -10.33 -0.43
N GLY A 365 -9.34 -10.16 -0.91
CA GLY A 365 -9.68 -10.00 -2.32
C GLY A 365 -9.83 -11.31 -3.09
N THR A 366 -10.57 -11.25 -4.20
CA THR A 366 -10.94 -12.43 -5.02
C THR A 366 -9.75 -13.09 -5.70
N ILE A 367 -8.75 -12.31 -6.13
CA ILE A 367 -7.54 -12.83 -6.78
C ILE A 367 -6.72 -13.68 -5.81
N PHE A 368 -6.48 -13.16 -4.59
CA PHE A 368 -5.75 -13.90 -3.56
C PHE A 368 -6.49 -15.16 -3.13
N ARG A 369 -7.83 -15.07 -2.94
CA ARG A 369 -8.65 -16.26 -2.65
C ARG A 369 -8.48 -17.34 -3.69
N ARG A 370 -8.60 -17.00 -4.97
CA ARG A 370 -8.45 -17.96 -6.07
C ARG A 370 -7.06 -18.60 -6.05
N GLN A 371 -5.99 -17.81 -5.91
CA GLN A 371 -4.63 -18.33 -5.81
C GLN A 371 -4.43 -19.25 -4.60
N TYR A 372 -5.06 -18.93 -3.46
CA TYR A 372 -5.01 -19.79 -2.28
C TYR A 372 -5.73 -21.11 -2.48
N LEU A 373 -6.94 -21.08 -3.05
CA LEU A 373 -7.71 -22.29 -3.34
C LEU A 373 -7.03 -23.15 -4.42
N GLU A 374 -6.36 -22.54 -5.39
CA GLU A 374 -5.50 -23.24 -6.35
C GLU A 374 -4.34 -23.96 -5.64
N ARG A 375 -3.72 -23.35 -4.62
CA ARG A 375 -2.69 -24.02 -3.79
C ARG A 375 -3.27 -25.17 -2.96
N VAL A 376 -4.47 -25.02 -2.41
CA VAL A 376 -5.17 -26.12 -1.70
C VAL A 376 -5.37 -27.30 -2.66
N ALA A 377 -5.93 -27.05 -3.84
CA ALA A 377 -6.17 -28.08 -4.84
C ALA A 377 -4.87 -28.74 -5.29
N LEU A 378 -3.80 -27.96 -5.47
CA LEU A 378 -2.48 -28.47 -5.82
C LEU A 378 -1.88 -29.33 -4.70
N ALA A 379 -1.99 -28.87 -3.44
CA ALA A 379 -1.54 -29.63 -2.28
C ALA A 379 -2.27 -30.98 -2.20
N ASP A 380 -3.59 -30.98 -2.34
CA ASP A 380 -4.40 -32.20 -2.32
C ASP A 380 -4.09 -33.12 -3.50
N LYS A 381 -3.81 -32.57 -4.69
CA LYS A 381 -3.42 -33.37 -5.84
C LYS A 381 -2.06 -34.04 -5.66
N ASP A 382 -1.07 -33.28 -5.20
CA ASP A 382 0.33 -33.71 -5.26
C ASP A 382 0.80 -34.41 -3.97
N PHE A 383 0.14 -34.16 -2.84
CA PHE A 383 0.60 -34.61 -1.52
C PHE A 383 -0.41 -35.46 -0.75
N SER A 384 -1.61 -35.72 -1.27
CA SER A 384 -2.56 -36.60 -0.57
C SER A 384 -2.06 -38.05 -0.52
N SER A 385 -2.40 -38.73 0.57
CA SER A 385 -2.31 -40.18 0.72
C SER A 385 -3.70 -40.76 1.03
N SER A 386 -3.81 -42.09 1.11
CA SER A 386 -5.06 -42.76 1.47
C SER A 386 -5.63 -42.37 2.85
N TYR A 387 -4.82 -41.76 3.72
CA TYR A 387 -5.18 -41.47 5.11
C TYR A 387 -4.95 -40.01 5.51
N MET A 388 -4.39 -39.18 4.62
CA MET A 388 -4.14 -37.76 4.89
C MET A 388 -4.37 -36.93 3.63
N LYS A 389 -5.23 -35.91 3.73
CA LYS A 389 -5.41 -34.93 2.66
C LYS A 389 -4.12 -34.14 2.47
N GLY A 390 -3.77 -33.82 1.24
CA GLY A 390 -2.51 -33.17 0.91
C GLY A 390 -2.31 -31.81 1.57
N TRP A 391 -3.38 -31.02 1.75
CA TRP A 391 -3.33 -29.75 2.48
C TRP A 391 -2.96 -29.89 3.97
N LEU A 392 -3.10 -31.08 4.55
CA LEU A 392 -2.68 -31.39 5.94
C LEU A 392 -1.22 -31.82 6.06
N THR A 393 -0.55 -32.15 4.95
CA THR A 393 0.87 -32.55 4.97
C THR A 393 1.78 -31.34 5.18
N ASP A 394 3.01 -31.57 5.66
CA ASP A 394 3.99 -30.49 5.81
C ASP A 394 4.30 -29.77 4.49
N ARG A 395 4.42 -30.53 3.39
CA ARG A 395 4.60 -29.95 2.05
C ARG A 395 3.37 -29.14 1.62
N GLY A 396 2.17 -29.63 1.90
CA GLY A 396 0.92 -28.91 1.64
C GLY A 396 0.82 -27.62 2.44
N ARG A 397 1.11 -27.67 3.74
CA ARG A 397 1.16 -26.50 4.62
C ARG A 397 2.16 -25.45 4.11
N VAL A 398 3.39 -25.85 3.78
CA VAL A 398 4.41 -24.93 3.25
C VAL A 398 3.95 -24.33 1.92
N LEU A 399 3.37 -25.13 1.03
CA LEU A 399 2.79 -24.65 -0.23
C LEU A 399 1.65 -23.62 0.00
N LEU A 400 0.81 -23.83 1.01
CA LEU A 400 -0.31 -22.94 1.34
C LEU A 400 0.21 -21.59 1.87
N VAL A 401 1.16 -21.63 2.81
CA VAL A 401 1.71 -20.45 3.49
C VAL A 401 2.62 -19.64 2.55
N TYR A 402 3.58 -20.31 1.90
CA TYR A 402 4.66 -19.63 1.16
C TYR A 402 4.46 -19.65 -0.36
N GLY A 403 3.51 -20.44 -0.88
CA GLY A 403 3.32 -20.63 -2.31
C GLY A 403 4.30 -21.63 -2.91
N ASN A 404 4.36 -21.68 -4.25
CA ASN A 404 5.28 -22.57 -4.96
C ASN A 404 6.74 -22.14 -4.70
N PRO A 405 7.66 -23.11 -4.49
CA PRO A 405 9.07 -22.80 -4.37
C PRO A 405 9.63 -22.26 -5.69
N THR A 406 10.67 -21.43 -5.58
CA THR A 406 11.43 -20.94 -6.74
C THR A 406 12.20 -22.06 -7.41
N ASN A 407 12.83 -22.92 -6.61
CA ASN A 407 13.48 -24.14 -7.07
C ASN A 407 13.08 -25.33 -6.20
N LEU A 408 12.94 -26.50 -6.82
CA LEU A 408 12.60 -27.74 -6.14
C LEU A 408 13.60 -28.82 -6.57
N ASP A 409 14.49 -29.17 -5.66
CA ASP A 409 15.46 -30.25 -5.85
C ASP A 409 14.92 -31.54 -5.21
N ARG A 410 14.99 -32.66 -5.96
CA ARG A 410 14.52 -33.98 -5.52
C ARG A 410 15.67 -34.96 -5.47
N PHE A 411 15.75 -35.72 -4.38
CA PHE A 411 16.76 -36.73 -4.16
C PHE A 411 16.06 -38.05 -3.85
N GLU A 412 16.09 -38.99 -4.79
CA GLU A 412 15.30 -40.23 -4.76
C GLU A 412 15.96 -41.38 -3.96
N GLY A 413 17.03 -41.13 -3.21
CA GLY A 413 17.69 -42.15 -2.38
C GLY A 413 18.50 -43.18 -3.18
N GLY A 414 19.28 -42.74 -4.18
CA GLY A 414 19.99 -43.64 -5.11
C GLY A 414 21.15 -44.48 -4.54
N SER A 415 21.46 -44.38 -3.25
CA SER A 415 22.44 -45.25 -2.57
C SER A 415 21.71 -46.09 -1.53
N ALA A 416 22.14 -47.34 -1.32
CA ALA A 416 21.39 -48.38 -0.58
C ALA A 416 20.81 -47.98 0.80
N ASN A 417 21.30 -46.89 1.42
CA ASN A 417 20.88 -46.42 2.74
C ASN A 417 20.49 -44.92 2.83
N ALA A 418 20.34 -44.19 1.71
CA ALA A 418 19.94 -42.76 1.75
C ALA A 418 18.41 -42.61 1.69
N LYS A 419 17.83 -41.82 2.60
CA LYS A 419 16.37 -41.59 2.61
C LYS A 419 15.97 -40.58 1.52
N PRO A 420 14.84 -40.77 0.81
CA PRO A 420 14.38 -39.77 -0.15
C PRO A 420 14.05 -38.42 0.51
N TYR A 421 14.50 -37.32 -0.10
CA TYR A 421 14.26 -35.97 0.41
C TYR A 421 14.11 -34.93 -0.70
N GLN A 422 13.55 -33.78 -0.36
CA GLN A 422 13.33 -32.64 -1.24
C GLN A 422 13.82 -31.36 -0.58
N ILE A 423 14.44 -30.48 -1.36
CA ILE A 423 14.80 -29.13 -0.94
C ILE A 423 13.99 -28.13 -1.76
N TRP A 424 13.18 -27.33 -1.07
CA TRP A 424 12.36 -26.29 -1.64
C TRP A 424 13.02 -24.94 -1.33
N THR A 425 13.47 -24.24 -2.36
CA THR A 425 14.17 -22.95 -2.24
C THR A 425 13.22 -21.81 -2.59
N TYR A 426 13.21 -20.77 -1.76
CA TYR A 426 12.46 -19.54 -1.95
C TYR A 426 13.41 -18.34 -1.95
N ASP A 427 13.48 -17.61 -3.05
CA ASP A 427 14.35 -16.42 -3.17
C ASP A 427 13.75 -15.16 -2.50
N LYS A 428 12.47 -15.22 -2.13
CA LYS A 428 11.76 -14.06 -1.59
C LYS A 428 10.65 -14.46 -0.62
N ILE A 429 11.02 -14.70 0.63
CA ILE A 429 10.08 -14.70 1.76
C ILE A 429 9.94 -13.28 2.29
N GLU A 430 8.70 -12.83 2.45
CA GLU A 430 8.37 -11.51 2.97
C GLU A 430 9.03 -11.26 4.35
N GLY A 431 9.74 -10.15 4.49
CA GLY A 431 10.41 -9.77 5.74
C GLY A 431 11.69 -10.54 6.08
N GLN A 432 12.13 -11.49 5.25
CA GLN A 432 13.33 -12.30 5.49
C GLN A 432 14.28 -12.45 4.29
N GLY A 433 13.77 -12.52 3.05
CA GLY A 433 14.59 -12.84 1.88
C GLY A 433 14.67 -14.35 1.61
N ASN A 434 15.86 -14.87 1.31
CA ASN A 434 16.05 -16.26 0.91
C ASN A 434 15.78 -17.24 2.06
N ALA A 435 15.11 -18.35 1.76
CA ALA A 435 15.00 -19.47 2.69
C ALA A 435 14.87 -20.82 1.96
N ILE A 436 15.18 -21.89 2.68
CA ILE A 436 14.97 -23.26 2.24
C ILE A 436 14.03 -24.00 3.19
N PHE A 437 13.34 -25.01 2.66
CA PHE A 437 12.60 -26.01 3.41
C PHE A 437 13.03 -27.38 2.92
N VAL A 438 13.39 -28.26 3.84
CA VAL A 438 13.84 -29.62 3.54
C VAL A 438 12.84 -30.60 4.08
N PHE A 439 12.33 -31.46 3.20
CA PHE A 439 11.39 -32.50 3.55
C PHE A 439 11.98 -33.87 3.29
N ALA A 440 11.81 -34.81 4.21
CA ALA A 440 12.31 -36.18 4.03
C ALA A 440 11.22 -37.21 4.30
N ASP A 441 11.19 -38.25 3.48
CA ASP A 441 10.41 -39.45 3.75
C ASP A 441 11.20 -40.36 4.70
N ARG A 442 11.00 -40.16 6.01
CA ARG A 442 11.75 -40.90 7.03
C ARG A 442 11.25 -42.32 7.22
N SER A 443 9.99 -42.58 6.85
CA SER A 443 9.28 -43.83 7.07
C SER A 443 9.32 -44.76 5.86
N GLY A 444 9.58 -44.23 4.67
CA GLY A 444 9.63 -44.98 3.41
C GLY A 444 8.24 -45.24 2.81
N PHE A 445 7.20 -44.61 3.35
CA PHE A 445 5.81 -44.75 2.91
C PHE A 445 5.32 -43.56 2.07
N GLY A 446 6.24 -42.74 1.55
CA GLY A 446 5.94 -41.55 0.76
C GLY A 446 5.52 -40.33 1.57
N GLN A 447 5.73 -40.34 2.90
CA GLN A 447 5.34 -39.24 3.79
C GLN A 447 6.51 -38.32 4.09
N TYR A 448 6.55 -37.21 3.36
CA TYR A 448 7.59 -36.20 3.49
C TYR A 448 7.28 -35.24 4.63
N GLU A 449 8.07 -35.29 5.68
CA GLU A 449 7.99 -34.43 6.87
C GLU A 449 9.01 -33.30 6.78
N LEU A 450 8.68 -32.12 7.30
CA LEU A 450 9.61 -30.99 7.37
C LEU A 450 10.70 -31.29 8.42
N ILE A 451 11.93 -31.48 7.95
CA ILE A 451 13.08 -31.79 8.82
C ILE A 451 14.04 -30.62 9.01
N HIS A 452 13.92 -29.57 8.18
CA HIS A 452 14.68 -28.33 8.33
C HIS A 452 14.06 -27.17 7.56
N SER A 453 14.15 -25.96 8.11
CA SER A 453 13.92 -24.72 7.39
C SER A 453 14.84 -23.62 7.89
N THR A 454 15.24 -22.73 7.00
CA THR A 454 15.89 -21.46 7.37
C THR A 454 14.88 -20.31 7.52
N ALA A 455 13.59 -20.52 7.23
CA ALA A 455 12.55 -19.52 7.41
C ALA A 455 12.30 -19.22 8.91
N ARG A 456 12.00 -17.95 9.22
CA ARG A 456 11.69 -17.47 10.57
C ARG A 456 10.41 -18.14 11.05
N ASN A 457 10.40 -18.53 12.33
CA ASN A 457 9.28 -19.22 12.98
C ASN A 457 8.97 -20.61 12.39
N GLU A 458 9.89 -21.22 11.65
CA GLU A 458 9.78 -22.59 11.14
C GLU A 458 10.77 -23.52 11.86
N TYR A 459 10.55 -24.83 11.75
CA TYR A 459 11.42 -25.82 12.37
C TYR A 459 12.83 -25.76 11.79
N ASN A 460 13.81 -25.37 12.60
CA ASN A 460 15.21 -25.28 12.20
C ASN A 460 16.04 -26.40 12.84
N ASN A 461 16.78 -27.12 12.00
CA ASN A 461 17.69 -28.17 12.44
C ASN A 461 18.97 -28.15 11.60
N ALA A 462 20.04 -27.54 12.11
CA ALA A 462 21.29 -27.38 11.36
C ALA A 462 22.02 -28.70 11.02
N ASN A 463 21.61 -29.85 11.57
CA ASN A 463 22.21 -31.16 11.32
C ASN A 463 21.26 -32.08 10.53
N TRP A 464 20.37 -31.51 9.72
CA TRP A 464 19.34 -32.28 9.02
C TRP A 464 19.92 -33.26 8.00
N GLU A 465 21.11 -32.98 7.45
CA GLU A 465 21.81 -33.85 6.52
C GLU A 465 22.03 -35.24 7.13
N ARG A 466 22.30 -35.31 8.45
CA ARG A 466 22.44 -36.59 9.16
C ARG A 466 21.13 -37.38 9.25
N GLN A 467 19.97 -36.73 9.10
CA GLN A 467 18.67 -37.41 9.12
C GLN A 467 18.31 -38.06 7.79
N VAL A 468 18.98 -37.65 6.70
CA VAL A 468 18.79 -38.21 5.36
C VAL A 468 19.96 -39.09 4.90
N GLN A 469 21.13 -38.92 5.54
CA GLN A 469 22.30 -39.78 5.38
C GLN A 469 22.19 -41.05 6.24
N ALA A 470 22.82 -42.13 5.76
CA ALA A 470 22.93 -43.37 6.51
C ALA A 470 23.81 -43.18 7.77
N ASN A 471 23.46 -43.87 8.86
CA ASN A 471 24.42 -44.19 9.91
C ASN A 471 25.41 -45.25 9.42
#